data_AF-A0A850LP46-F1
#
_entry.id   AF-A0A850LP46-F1
#
_cell.length_a   1.000
_cell.length_b   1.000
_cell.length_c   1.000
_cell.angle_alpha   90.00
_cell.angle_beta   90.00
_cell.angle_gamma   90.00
#
_symmetry.space_group_name_H-M   'P 1'
#
loop_
_entity.id
_entity.type
_entity.pdbx_description
1 polymer ?
#
loop_
_entity_poly.entity_id
_entity_poly.type
_entity_poly.pdbx_seq_one_letter_code
_entity_poly.pdbx_strand_id
1 'polypeptide(L)'
;MNRIELLRLDYLFSVILPCLLAIYVNYLNIIDYLNIIFGWGFLGITGNLLNDIKDKDRDIPFRDKELATIALVSFGLGIMLLLKSLLLNLIILCLALSSIILVVLYCIKLKPYPITNKIVLVTSHVIFPYLIIKIASNYAPWQFPSLDKIFRLLNLDERFFWGEIALLTAFFVFTFSSQVTHEAIDQEAIQNYSLGTTQIVVQIASILTIILIGLTILLLADIYLIPLAFAPAGPIYVFRRPKVPSPGIKDVGIVIGNLLMVYFLVLILQG
;
A
#
# COMPACT_ATOMS: atom_id res chain seq x y z
N MET A 1 -10.10 23.59 -5.96
CA MET A 1 -9.87 22.17 -6.22
C MET A 1 -10.02 21.90 -7.72
N ASN A 2 -9.01 21.36 -8.37
CA ASN A 2 -9.06 20.90 -9.76
C ASN A 2 -9.90 19.61 -9.85
N ARG A 3 -10.59 19.37 -10.96
CA ARG A 3 -11.47 18.19 -11.14
C ARG A 3 -10.74 16.86 -10.95
N ILE A 4 -9.45 16.81 -11.27
CA ILE A 4 -8.59 15.62 -11.14
C ILE A 4 -8.13 15.40 -9.69
N GLU A 5 -7.94 16.47 -8.91
CA GLU A 5 -7.57 16.40 -7.48
C GLU A 5 -8.63 15.67 -6.64
N LEU A 6 -9.87 15.62 -7.14
CA LEU A 6 -10.95 14.85 -6.53
C LEU A 6 -10.57 13.38 -6.36
N LEU A 7 -9.89 12.80 -7.34
CA LEU A 7 -9.60 11.35 -7.37
C LEU A 7 -8.44 10.94 -6.45
N ARG A 8 -7.71 11.91 -5.87
CA ARG A 8 -6.52 11.68 -5.05
C ARG A 8 -5.51 10.73 -5.74
N LEU A 9 -5.24 10.99 -7.03
CA LEU A 9 -4.35 10.15 -7.85
C LEU A 9 -2.93 10.05 -7.25
N ASP A 10 -2.52 11.09 -6.56
CA ASP A 10 -1.29 11.19 -5.80
C ASP A 10 -1.19 10.13 -4.68
N TYR A 11 -2.29 9.57 -4.18
CA TYR A 11 -2.27 8.50 -3.18
C TYR A 11 -2.21 7.09 -3.79
N LEU A 12 -2.33 6.94 -5.11
CA LEU A 12 -2.41 5.61 -5.75
C LEU A 12 -1.11 4.81 -5.67
N PHE A 13 0.03 5.45 -5.42
CA PHE A 13 1.28 4.71 -5.16
C PHE A 13 1.11 3.69 -4.03
N SER A 14 0.24 3.95 -3.04
CA SER A 14 0.01 3.07 -1.90
C SER A 14 -0.50 1.68 -2.28
N VAL A 15 -1.20 1.56 -3.43
CA VAL A 15 -1.71 0.28 -3.97
C VAL A 15 -0.96 -0.19 -5.21
N ILE A 16 -0.41 0.75 -6.00
CA ILE A 16 0.33 0.44 -7.24
C ILE A 16 1.76 -0.02 -6.93
N LEU A 17 2.49 0.66 -6.04
CA LEU A 17 3.87 0.32 -5.72
C LEU A 17 4.03 -1.14 -5.22
N PRO A 18 3.16 -1.67 -4.35
CA PRO A 18 3.21 -3.09 -3.97
C PRO A 18 3.03 -4.04 -5.17
N CYS A 19 2.18 -3.69 -6.14
CA CYS A 19 2.04 -4.48 -7.36
C CYS A 19 3.32 -4.45 -8.20
N LEU A 20 3.91 -3.26 -8.39
CA LEU A 20 5.17 -3.11 -9.14
C LEU A 20 6.32 -3.86 -8.46
N LEU A 21 6.40 -3.85 -7.13
CA LEU A 21 7.41 -4.61 -6.40
C LEU A 21 7.26 -6.11 -6.59
N ALA A 22 6.02 -6.63 -6.55
CA ALA A 22 5.78 -8.04 -6.85
C ALA A 22 6.24 -8.41 -8.26
N ILE A 23 5.96 -7.55 -9.25
CA ILE A 23 6.39 -7.74 -10.64
C ILE A 23 7.93 -7.71 -10.75
N TYR A 24 8.55 -6.70 -10.16
CA TYR A 24 9.99 -6.48 -10.21
C TYR A 24 10.76 -7.63 -9.54
N VAL A 25 10.44 -7.95 -8.28
CA VAL A 25 11.14 -8.98 -7.50
C VAL A 25 10.98 -10.36 -8.13
N ASN A 26 9.84 -10.64 -8.77
CA ASN A 26 9.57 -11.94 -9.40
C ASN A 26 9.89 -11.96 -10.91
N TYR A 27 10.55 -10.93 -11.45
CA TYR A 27 10.94 -10.83 -12.86
C TYR A 27 9.79 -11.07 -13.85
N LEU A 28 8.62 -10.50 -13.55
CA LEU A 28 7.40 -10.69 -14.33
C LEU A 28 7.28 -9.64 -15.45
N ASN A 29 6.66 -10.01 -16.56
CA ASN A 29 6.33 -9.05 -17.61
C ASN A 29 5.14 -8.19 -17.20
N ILE A 30 5.34 -6.88 -17.03
CA ILE A 30 4.31 -5.93 -16.58
C ILE A 30 3.05 -5.93 -17.44
N ILE A 31 3.18 -6.18 -18.75
CA ILE A 31 2.06 -6.16 -19.70
C ILE A 31 0.99 -7.18 -19.30
N ASP A 32 1.39 -8.32 -18.75
CA ASP A 32 0.49 -9.40 -18.34
C ASP A 32 -0.34 -9.05 -17.09
N TYR A 33 0.05 -8.00 -16.35
CA TYR A 33 -0.56 -7.62 -15.07
C TYR A 33 -1.14 -6.21 -15.06
N LEU A 34 -1.15 -5.49 -16.19
CA LEU A 34 -1.72 -4.13 -16.28
C LEU A 34 -3.17 -4.07 -15.79
N ASN A 35 -3.97 -5.09 -16.11
CA ASN A 35 -5.35 -5.18 -15.66
C ASN A 35 -5.45 -5.27 -14.12
N ILE A 36 -4.53 -5.98 -13.46
CA ILE A 36 -4.49 -6.05 -12.00
C ILE A 36 -4.03 -4.71 -11.40
N ILE A 37 -2.98 -4.09 -11.94
CA ILE A 37 -2.46 -2.80 -11.47
C ILE A 37 -3.54 -1.71 -11.57
N PHE A 38 -4.13 -1.54 -12.76
CA PHE A 38 -5.17 -0.52 -12.96
C PHE A 38 -6.47 -0.88 -12.23
N GLY A 39 -6.79 -2.17 -12.10
CA GLY A 39 -7.88 -2.65 -11.25
C GLY A 39 -7.74 -2.14 -9.82
N TRP A 40 -6.57 -2.33 -9.21
CA TRP A 40 -6.25 -1.79 -7.88
C TRP A 40 -6.25 -0.27 -7.84
N GLY A 41 -5.77 0.41 -8.89
CA GLY A 41 -5.85 1.86 -9.01
C GLY A 41 -7.28 2.39 -8.90
N PHE A 42 -8.22 1.80 -9.65
CA PHE A 42 -9.63 2.18 -9.59
C PHE A 42 -10.31 1.81 -8.26
N LEU A 43 -9.94 0.69 -7.64
CA LEU A 43 -10.39 0.37 -6.28
C LEU A 43 -9.83 1.35 -5.23
N GLY A 44 -8.58 1.81 -5.40
CA GLY A 44 -7.97 2.86 -4.58
C GLY A 44 -8.72 4.20 -4.70
N ILE A 45 -9.05 4.62 -5.93
CA ILE A 45 -9.91 5.81 -6.16
C ILE A 45 -11.27 5.64 -5.46
N THR A 46 -11.86 4.45 -5.53
CA THR A 46 -13.12 4.15 -4.83
C THR A 46 -12.97 4.36 -3.33
N GLY A 47 -11.92 3.80 -2.71
CA GLY A 47 -11.63 3.96 -1.28
C GLY A 47 -11.45 5.42 -0.88
N ASN A 48 -10.70 6.19 -1.67
CA ASN A 48 -10.48 7.62 -1.46
C ASN A 48 -11.80 8.41 -1.45
N LEU A 49 -12.69 8.15 -2.41
CA LEU A 49 -13.99 8.81 -2.51
C LEU A 49 -14.94 8.41 -1.38
N LEU A 50 -14.93 7.14 -0.96
CA LEU A 50 -15.70 6.68 0.19
C LEU A 50 -15.24 7.35 1.49
N ASN A 51 -13.92 7.50 1.68
CA ASN A 51 -13.36 8.25 2.81
C ASN A 51 -13.78 9.73 2.77
N ASP A 52 -13.72 10.36 1.59
CA ASP A 52 -14.16 11.77 1.40
C ASP A 52 -15.65 11.98 1.72
N ILE A 53 -16.52 11.05 1.36
CA ILE A 53 -17.95 11.10 1.73
C ILE A 53 -18.14 11.05 3.25
N LYS A 54 -17.34 10.23 3.93
CA LYS A 54 -17.53 9.95 5.35
C LYS A 54 -16.95 11.03 6.26
N ASP A 55 -15.73 11.47 6.00
CA ASP A 55 -14.99 12.31 6.95
C ASP A 55 -14.93 13.79 6.54
N LYS A 56 -15.10 14.08 5.24
CA LYS A 56 -15.10 15.45 4.69
C LYS A 56 -13.87 16.27 5.14
N ASP A 57 -12.72 15.60 5.20
CA ASP A 57 -11.42 16.13 5.67
C ASP A 57 -10.86 17.29 4.81
N ARG A 58 -11.54 17.64 3.71
CA ARG A 58 -11.19 18.74 2.81
C ARG A 58 -12.43 19.36 2.19
N ASP A 59 -12.30 20.60 1.72
CA ASP A 59 -13.38 21.30 1.05
C ASP A 59 -13.63 20.74 -0.36
N ILE A 60 -14.71 19.97 -0.51
CA ILE A 60 -15.10 19.29 -1.74
C ILE A 60 -16.39 19.93 -2.27
N PRO A 61 -16.39 20.56 -3.45
CA PRO A 61 -17.57 21.23 -4.01
C PRO A 61 -18.59 20.27 -4.65
N PHE A 62 -18.60 19.00 -4.22
CA PHE A 62 -19.48 17.95 -4.74
C PHE A 62 -20.37 17.40 -3.61
N ARG A 63 -21.60 17.05 -3.94
CA ARG A 63 -22.54 16.41 -3.02
C ARG A 63 -22.16 14.94 -2.82
N ASP A 64 -22.53 14.40 -1.66
CA ASP A 64 -22.25 12.99 -1.31
C ASP A 64 -22.78 12.00 -2.37
N LYS A 65 -23.92 12.29 -3.00
CA LYS A 65 -24.48 11.48 -4.11
C LYS A 65 -23.61 11.51 -5.36
N GLU A 66 -22.99 12.65 -5.67
CA GLU A 66 -22.10 12.80 -6.83
C GLU A 66 -20.80 12.03 -6.59
N LEU A 67 -20.23 12.14 -5.39
CA LEU A 67 -19.07 11.36 -4.97
C LEU A 67 -19.35 9.86 -4.99
N ALA A 68 -20.51 9.43 -4.46
CA ALA A 68 -20.91 8.02 -4.46
C ALA A 68 -21.08 7.48 -5.89
N THR A 69 -21.57 8.31 -6.82
CA THR A 69 -21.69 7.94 -8.23
C THR A 69 -20.32 7.69 -8.85
N ILE A 70 -19.35 8.58 -8.62
CA ILE A 70 -17.98 8.41 -9.13
C ILE A 70 -17.32 7.19 -8.49
N ALA A 71 -17.52 6.98 -7.18
CA ALA A 71 -17.01 5.81 -6.47
C ALA A 71 -17.57 4.51 -7.06
N LEU A 72 -18.87 4.45 -7.37
CA LEU A 72 -19.50 3.28 -7.98
C LEU A 72 -18.97 3.00 -9.40
N VAL A 73 -18.79 4.04 -10.21
CA VAL A 73 -18.19 3.90 -11.55
C VAL A 73 -16.76 3.40 -11.44
N SER A 74 -15.95 3.99 -10.56
CA SER A 74 -14.58 3.54 -10.32
C SER A 74 -14.53 2.10 -9.82
N PHE A 75 -15.41 1.73 -8.88
CA PHE A 75 -15.52 0.37 -8.38
C PHE A 75 -15.85 -0.62 -9.51
N GLY A 76 -16.84 -0.31 -10.34
CA GLY A 76 -17.22 -1.11 -11.50
C GLY A 76 -16.06 -1.31 -12.48
N LEU A 77 -15.34 -0.25 -12.82
CA LEU A 77 -14.16 -0.32 -13.68
C LEU A 77 -13.06 -1.20 -13.06
N GLY A 78 -12.79 -1.03 -11.77
CA GLY A 78 -11.81 -1.84 -11.03
C GLY A 78 -12.15 -3.32 -11.05
N ILE A 79 -13.40 -3.68 -10.73
CA ILE A 79 -13.88 -5.07 -10.76
C ILE A 79 -13.82 -5.64 -12.18
N MET A 80 -14.18 -4.88 -13.21
CA MET A 80 -14.14 -5.36 -14.60
C MET A 80 -12.72 -5.70 -15.07
N LEU A 81 -11.72 -4.90 -14.68
CA LEU A 81 -10.31 -5.20 -14.99
C LEU A 81 -9.78 -6.42 -14.22
N LEU A 82 -10.25 -6.60 -12.98
CA LEU A 82 -9.88 -7.75 -12.14
C LEU A 82 -10.68 -9.02 -12.47
N LEU A 83 -11.79 -8.91 -13.20
CA LEU A 83 -12.78 -9.97 -13.36
C LEU A 83 -12.16 -11.29 -13.81
N LYS A 84 -11.28 -11.25 -14.81
CA LYS A 84 -10.56 -12.44 -15.28
C LYS A 84 -9.77 -13.10 -14.15
N SER A 85 -8.98 -12.35 -13.41
CA SER A 85 -8.16 -12.87 -12.30
C SER A 85 -9.01 -13.39 -11.13
N LEU A 86 -10.12 -12.70 -10.82
CA LEU A 86 -11.06 -13.08 -9.78
C LEU A 86 -11.79 -14.38 -10.11
N LEU A 87 -12.25 -14.53 -11.36
CA LEU A 87 -12.93 -15.74 -11.79
C LEU A 87 -11.94 -16.91 -11.88
N LEU A 88 -10.74 -16.71 -12.41
CA LEU A 88 -9.80 -17.81 -12.61
C LEU A 88 -9.14 -18.29 -11.32
N ASN A 89 -9.19 -17.56 -10.20
CA ASN A 89 -8.51 -17.97 -8.98
C ASN A 89 -9.29 -17.60 -7.71
N LEU A 90 -9.77 -18.61 -6.98
CA LEU A 90 -10.58 -18.39 -5.78
C LEU A 90 -9.80 -17.67 -4.66
N ILE A 91 -8.49 -17.89 -4.55
CA ILE A 91 -7.68 -17.19 -3.53
C ILE A 91 -7.60 -15.70 -3.87
N ILE A 92 -7.39 -15.36 -5.15
CA ILE A 92 -7.43 -13.95 -5.59
C ILE A 92 -8.79 -13.33 -5.29
N LEU A 93 -9.89 -14.05 -5.56
CA LEU A 93 -11.23 -13.59 -5.19
C LEU A 93 -11.37 -13.34 -3.68
N CYS A 94 -10.95 -14.29 -2.84
CA CYS A 94 -11.01 -14.15 -1.39
C CYS A 94 -10.18 -12.97 -0.87
N LEU A 95 -8.96 -12.79 -1.40
CA LEU A 95 -8.08 -11.67 -1.03
C LEU A 95 -8.67 -10.32 -1.48
N ALA A 96 -9.21 -10.24 -2.70
CA ALA A 96 -9.83 -9.03 -3.21
C ALA A 96 -11.10 -8.65 -2.42
N LEU A 97 -11.99 -9.61 -2.15
CA LEU A 97 -13.18 -9.39 -1.33
C LEU A 97 -12.81 -8.97 0.09
N SER A 98 -11.80 -9.63 0.66
CA SER A 98 -11.30 -9.29 1.99
C SER A 98 -10.71 -7.87 2.00
N SER A 99 -9.97 -7.45 0.97
CA SER A 99 -9.49 -6.07 0.84
C SER A 99 -10.65 -5.08 0.81
N ILE A 100 -11.66 -5.31 -0.03
CA ILE A 100 -12.84 -4.43 -0.14
C ILE A 100 -13.54 -4.31 1.23
N ILE A 101 -13.78 -5.42 1.92
CA ILE A 101 -14.40 -5.43 3.25
C ILE A 101 -13.55 -4.64 4.24
N LEU A 102 -12.23 -4.86 4.25
CA LEU A 102 -11.29 -4.16 5.14
C LEU A 102 -11.29 -2.64 4.90
N VAL A 103 -11.30 -2.19 3.65
CA VAL A 103 -11.37 -0.76 3.28
C VAL A 103 -12.70 -0.14 3.72
N VAL A 104 -13.82 -0.83 3.51
CA VAL A 104 -15.14 -0.35 3.94
C VAL A 104 -15.22 -0.27 5.47
N LEU A 105 -14.72 -1.29 6.18
CA LEU A 105 -14.66 -1.29 7.64
C LEU A 105 -13.75 -0.16 8.18
N TYR A 106 -12.63 0.10 7.50
CA TYR A 106 -11.76 1.23 7.80
C TYR A 106 -12.52 2.56 7.76
N CYS A 107 -13.19 2.84 6.64
CA CYS A 107 -13.93 4.09 6.45
C CYS A 107 -15.07 4.25 7.48
N ILE A 108 -15.77 3.17 7.82
CA ILE A 108 -16.99 3.27 8.65
C ILE A 108 -16.68 3.25 10.15
N LYS A 109 -15.75 2.40 10.59
CA LYS A 109 -15.65 2.01 12.01
C LYS A 109 -14.25 1.96 12.57
N LEU A 110 -13.23 1.61 11.77
CA LEU A 110 -11.91 1.30 12.34
C LEU A 110 -11.02 2.52 12.50
N LYS A 111 -11.27 3.64 11.80
CA LYS A 111 -10.50 4.89 11.92
C LYS A 111 -10.13 5.30 13.36
N PRO A 112 -11.05 5.26 14.35
CA PRO A 112 -10.74 5.63 15.74
C PRO A 112 -9.75 4.71 16.47
N TYR A 113 -9.42 3.52 15.94
CA TYR A 113 -8.57 2.53 16.58
C TYR A 113 -7.17 2.53 15.95
N PRO A 114 -6.18 3.23 16.55
CA PRO A 114 -4.92 3.56 15.88
C PRO A 114 -4.05 2.35 15.53
N ILE A 115 -4.14 1.22 16.24
CA ILE A 115 -3.34 0.04 15.88
C ILE A 115 -4.08 -0.77 14.80
N THR A 116 -5.37 -1.00 15.02
CA THR A 116 -6.21 -1.82 14.15
C THR A 116 -6.36 -1.19 12.76
N ASN A 117 -6.59 0.13 12.66
CA ASN A 117 -6.73 0.82 11.38
C ASN A 117 -5.46 0.68 10.53
N LYS A 118 -4.27 0.74 11.15
CA LYS A 118 -2.97 0.62 10.49
C LYS A 118 -2.74 -0.79 9.96
N ILE A 119 -3.02 -1.80 10.76
CA ILE A 119 -2.93 -3.22 10.33
C ILE A 119 -3.87 -3.46 9.13
N VAL A 120 -5.10 -2.95 9.21
CA VAL A 120 -6.12 -3.08 8.16
C VAL A 120 -5.66 -2.42 6.86
N LEU A 121 -5.17 -1.18 6.93
CA LEU A 121 -4.69 -0.44 5.76
C LEU A 121 -3.48 -1.12 5.11
N VAL A 122 -2.46 -1.50 5.90
CA VAL A 122 -1.28 -2.21 5.36
C VAL A 122 -1.68 -3.52 4.69
N THR A 123 -2.55 -4.29 5.34
CA THR A 123 -2.97 -5.58 4.82
C THR A 123 -3.72 -5.42 3.49
N SER A 124 -4.68 -4.50 3.44
CA SER A 124 -5.54 -4.27 2.27
C SER A 124 -4.84 -3.57 1.10
N HIS A 125 -3.92 -2.64 1.37
CA HIS A 125 -3.29 -1.80 0.33
C HIS A 125 -1.89 -2.26 -0.05
N VAL A 126 -1.18 -3.00 0.81
CA VAL A 126 0.19 -3.44 0.54
C VAL A 126 0.29 -4.94 0.39
N ILE A 127 -0.10 -5.69 1.41
CA ILE A 127 0.09 -7.14 1.43
C ILE A 127 -0.78 -7.83 0.38
N PHE A 128 -2.08 -7.53 0.34
CA PHE A 128 -2.99 -8.18 -0.61
C PHE A 128 -2.70 -7.86 -2.08
N PRO A 129 -2.46 -6.59 -2.49
CA PRO A 129 -2.10 -6.30 -3.87
C PRO A 129 -0.81 -6.99 -4.32
N TYR A 130 0.22 -7.02 -3.45
CA TYR A 130 1.45 -7.78 -3.71
C TYR A 130 1.18 -9.28 -3.91
N LEU A 131 0.45 -9.90 -2.97
CA LEU A 131 0.15 -11.33 -3.02
C LEU A 131 -0.71 -11.71 -4.23
N ILE A 132 -1.63 -10.86 -4.65
CA ILE A 132 -2.48 -11.14 -5.81
C ILE A 132 -1.67 -11.22 -7.09
N ILE A 133 -0.69 -10.34 -7.30
CA ILE A 133 0.24 -10.45 -8.43
C ILE A 133 1.03 -11.76 -8.35
N LYS A 134 1.62 -12.06 -7.18
CA LYS A 134 2.42 -13.27 -6.97
C LYS A 134 1.62 -14.56 -7.17
N ILE A 135 0.36 -14.57 -6.77
CA ILE A 135 -0.53 -15.73 -6.99
C ILE A 135 -0.98 -15.78 -8.44
N ALA A 136 -1.26 -14.64 -9.07
CA ALA A 136 -1.65 -14.61 -10.49
C ALA A 136 -0.53 -15.15 -11.40
N SER A 137 0.73 -14.94 -11.05
CA SER A 137 1.87 -15.41 -11.85
C SER A 137 2.17 -16.90 -11.73
N ASN A 138 1.84 -17.51 -10.59
CA ASN A 138 2.26 -18.88 -10.27
C ASN A 138 1.19 -19.95 -10.50
N TYR A 139 -0.06 -19.58 -10.79
CA TYR A 139 -1.18 -20.54 -10.84
C TYR A 139 -1.97 -20.50 -12.14
N ALA A 140 -2.17 -21.70 -12.70
CA ALA A 140 -3.15 -21.92 -13.75
C ALA A 140 -4.59 -21.76 -13.18
N PRO A 141 -5.58 -21.46 -14.04
CA PRO A 141 -6.97 -21.27 -13.64
C PRO A 141 -7.55 -22.40 -12.79
N TRP A 142 -8.31 -22.05 -11.77
CA TRP A 142 -9.11 -22.91 -10.90
C TRP A 142 -8.34 -23.97 -10.12
N GLN A 143 -7.01 -23.85 -10.06
CA GLN A 143 -6.20 -24.68 -9.20
C GLN A 143 -6.23 -24.11 -7.78
N PHE A 144 -6.84 -24.85 -6.85
CA PHE A 144 -6.55 -24.64 -5.44
C PHE A 144 -5.12 -25.09 -5.19
N PRO A 145 -4.22 -24.22 -4.70
CA PRO A 145 -2.97 -24.70 -4.16
C PRO A 145 -3.29 -25.59 -2.96
N SER A 146 -2.77 -26.81 -2.95
CA SER A 146 -2.65 -27.57 -1.71
C SER A 146 -1.87 -26.72 -0.69
N LEU A 147 -2.07 -26.94 0.61
CA LEU A 147 -1.27 -26.25 1.64
C LEU A 147 0.24 -26.35 1.35
N ASP A 148 0.71 -27.52 0.90
CA ASP A 148 2.09 -27.71 0.43
C ASP A 148 2.47 -26.80 -0.76
N LYS A 149 1.57 -26.55 -1.72
CA LYS A 149 1.82 -25.58 -2.81
C LYS A 149 1.76 -24.12 -2.35
N ILE A 150 0.93 -23.78 -1.36
CA ILE A 150 0.98 -22.46 -0.70
C ILE A 150 2.33 -22.28 -0.01
N PHE A 151 2.83 -23.32 0.67
CA PHE A 151 4.18 -23.32 1.22
C PHE A 151 5.25 -23.28 0.12
N ARG A 152 5.06 -23.94 -1.04
CA ARG A 152 5.98 -23.87 -2.19
C ARG A 152 5.98 -22.52 -2.91
N LEU A 153 4.88 -21.78 -2.91
CA LEU A 153 4.78 -20.35 -3.26
C LEU A 153 5.71 -19.47 -2.40
N LEU A 154 5.96 -19.95 -1.18
CA LEU A 154 6.88 -19.39 -0.19
C LEU A 154 8.25 -20.11 -0.21
N ASN A 155 8.48 -21.06 -1.12
CA ASN A 155 9.67 -21.93 -1.15
C ASN A 155 10.44 -21.76 -2.48
N LEU A 156 10.56 -20.52 -2.96
CA LEU A 156 11.74 -20.12 -3.71
C LEU A 156 12.96 -20.27 -2.78
N ASP A 157 14.18 -20.39 -3.33
CA ASP A 157 15.46 -20.45 -2.57
C ASP A 157 15.31 -19.77 -1.21
N GLU A 158 15.57 -20.47 -0.10
CA GLU A 158 15.20 -20.00 1.25
C GLU A 158 15.56 -18.52 1.47
N ARG A 159 16.70 -18.09 0.89
CA ARG A 159 17.14 -16.69 0.88
C ARG A 159 16.13 -15.74 0.24
N PHE A 160 15.60 -16.08 -0.94
CA PHE A 160 14.61 -15.30 -1.66
C PHE A 160 13.31 -15.16 -0.86
N PHE A 161 12.84 -16.24 -0.26
CA PHE A 161 11.65 -16.22 0.60
C PHE A 161 11.81 -15.27 1.79
N TRP A 162 12.92 -15.39 2.53
CA TRP A 162 13.20 -14.50 3.66
C TRP A 162 13.41 -13.05 3.21
N GLY A 163 13.95 -12.84 2.01
CA GLY A 163 14.09 -11.52 1.39
C GLY A 163 12.74 -10.84 1.13
N GLU A 164 11.78 -11.57 0.57
CA GLU A 164 10.40 -11.09 0.38
C GLU A 164 9.67 -10.83 1.70
N ILE A 165 9.83 -11.70 2.70
CA ILE A 165 9.27 -11.46 4.04
C ILE A 165 9.86 -10.19 4.63
N ALA A 166 11.18 -10.01 4.55
CA ALA A 166 11.85 -8.81 5.02
C ALA A 166 11.32 -7.56 4.29
N LEU A 167 11.05 -7.66 2.99
CA LEU A 167 10.49 -6.57 2.18
C LEU A 167 9.08 -6.20 2.65
N LEU A 168 8.17 -7.18 2.74
CA LEU A 168 6.80 -6.95 3.19
C LEU A 168 6.76 -6.42 4.63
N THR A 169 7.66 -6.91 5.49
CA THR A 169 7.79 -6.43 6.87
C THR A 169 8.31 -5.00 6.89
N ALA A 170 9.29 -4.64 6.04
CA ALA A 170 9.77 -3.27 5.90
C ALA A 170 8.64 -2.32 5.50
N PHE A 171 7.82 -2.72 4.52
CA PHE A 171 6.65 -1.95 4.11
C PHE A 171 5.60 -1.82 5.22
N PHE A 172 5.37 -2.88 5.98
CA PHE A 172 4.47 -2.85 7.12
C PHE A 172 4.93 -1.82 8.16
N VAL A 173 6.21 -1.91 8.56
CA VAL A 173 6.79 -1.01 9.56
C VAL A 173 6.83 0.44 9.05
N PHE A 174 7.21 0.64 7.79
CA PHE A 174 7.21 1.95 7.15
C PHE A 174 5.81 2.57 7.13
N THR A 175 4.82 1.83 6.63
CA THR A 175 3.44 2.33 6.52
C THR A 175 2.85 2.58 7.89
N PHE A 176 3.16 1.75 8.89
CA PHE A 176 2.79 2.01 10.28
C PHE A 176 3.37 3.35 10.75
N SER A 177 4.67 3.60 10.56
CA SER A 177 5.33 4.86 10.95
C SER A 177 4.78 6.08 10.20
N SER A 178 4.44 5.90 8.92
CA SER A 178 3.83 6.93 8.09
C SER A 178 2.44 7.27 8.62
N GLN A 179 1.59 6.26 8.89
CA GLN A 179 0.26 6.49 9.45
C GLN A 179 0.32 7.14 10.85
N VAL A 180 1.29 6.76 11.69
CA VAL A 180 1.54 7.45 12.97
C VAL A 180 1.89 8.92 12.74
N THR A 181 2.70 9.22 11.72
CA THR A 181 3.05 10.59 11.31
C THR A 181 1.82 11.36 10.81
N HIS A 182 0.99 10.74 9.96
CA HIS A 182 -0.25 11.32 9.43
C HIS A 182 -1.23 11.69 10.55
N GLU A 183 -1.52 10.76 11.47
CA GLU A 183 -2.43 11.03 12.59
C GLU A 183 -1.88 12.07 13.57
N ALA A 184 -0.55 12.17 13.72
CA ALA A 184 0.08 13.21 14.53
C ALA A 184 -0.02 14.61 13.89
N ILE A 185 -0.07 14.68 12.55
CA ILE A 185 -0.32 15.92 11.78
C ILE A 185 -1.81 16.29 11.86
N ASP A 186 -2.67 15.32 11.58
CA ASP A 186 -4.13 15.49 11.50
C ASP A 186 -4.76 15.64 12.92
N GLN A 187 -3.94 15.54 13.98
CA GLN A 187 -4.32 15.59 15.39
C GLN A 187 -5.46 14.60 15.71
N GLU A 188 -5.34 13.36 15.25
CA GLU A 188 -6.36 12.33 15.45
C GLU A 188 -6.05 11.43 16.66
N ALA A 189 -6.32 10.12 16.58
CA ALA A 189 -6.28 9.17 17.69
C ALA A 189 -4.94 9.12 18.47
N ILE A 190 -3.83 9.56 17.85
CA ILE A 190 -2.50 9.64 18.46
C ILE A 190 -2.34 10.83 19.42
N GLN A 191 -3.29 11.76 19.50
CA GLN A 191 -3.28 12.83 20.52
C GLN A 191 -3.16 12.31 21.96
N ASN A 192 -3.56 11.06 22.21
CA ASN A 192 -3.45 10.43 23.53
C ASN A 192 -1.99 10.16 23.95
N TYR A 193 -1.03 10.25 23.04
CA TYR A 193 0.39 10.04 23.32
C TYR A 193 1.16 11.36 23.35
N SER A 194 2.20 11.42 24.18
CA SER A 194 3.09 12.58 24.20
C SER A 194 3.89 12.69 22.90
N LEU A 195 4.23 13.91 22.48
CA LEU A 195 5.07 14.15 21.30
C LEU A 195 6.41 13.38 21.37
N GLY A 196 6.97 13.20 22.58
CA GLY A 196 8.19 12.41 22.78
C GLY A 196 7.95 10.91 22.53
N THR A 197 6.81 10.37 22.94
CA THR A 197 6.43 8.98 22.65
C THR A 197 6.25 8.77 21.14
N THR A 198 5.51 9.64 20.48
CA THR A 198 5.30 9.59 19.02
C THR A 198 6.64 9.68 18.29
N GLN A 199 7.53 10.57 18.74
CA GLN A 199 8.88 10.70 18.20
C GLN A 199 9.66 9.38 18.25
N ILE A 200 9.70 8.75 19.43
CA ILE A 200 10.42 7.48 19.65
C ILE A 200 9.83 6.38 18.75
N VAL A 201 8.51 6.25 18.70
CA VAL A 201 7.82 5.24 17.87
C VAL A 201 8.18 5.41 16.39
N VAL A 202 8.08 6.63 15.86
CA VAL A 202 8.40 6.91 14.46
C VAL A 202 9.88 6.65 14.15
N GLN A 203 10.79 7.07 15.03
CA GLN A 203 12.22 6.83 14.83
C GLN A 203 12.57 5.34 14.85
N ILE A 204 12.07 4.58 15.82
CA ILE A 204 12.32 3.13 15.90
C ILE A 204 11.79 2.43 14.66
N ALA A 205 10.54 2.71 14.26
CA ALA A 205 9.95 2.11 13.08
C ALA A 205 10.72 2.49 11.80
N SER A 206 11.17 3.74 11.70
CA SER A 206 11.98 4.20 10.56
C SER A 206 13.35 3.51 10.48
N ILE A 207 14.05 3.36 11.59
CA ILE A 207 15.34 2.65 11.66
C ILE A 207 15.13 1.17 11.33
N LEU A 208 14.10 0.55 11.89
CA LEU A 208 13.76 -0.84 11.61
C LEU A 208 13.43 -1.06 10.13
N THR A 209 12.73 -0.11 9.50
CA THR A 209 12.47 -0.12 8.05
C THR A 209 13.79 -0.16 7.27
N ILE A 210 14.76 0.72 7.59
CA ILE A 210 16.06 0.75 6.92
C ILE A 210 16.81 -0.58 7.08
N ILE A 211 16.82 -1.14 8.30
CA ILE A 211 17.47 -2.43 8.59
C ILE A 211 16.81 -3.55 7.77
N LEU A 212 15.48 -3.61 7.73
CA LEU A 212 14.75 -4.63 6.98
C LEU A 212 14.96 -4.51 5.47
N ILE A 213 15.01 -3.29 4.92
CA ILE A 213 15.38 -3.09 3.51
C ILE A 213 16.83 -3.51 3.24
N GLY A 214 17.76 -3.21 4.14
CA GLY A 214 19.14 -3.70 4.04
C GLY A 214 19.22 -5.23 4.04
N LEU A 215 18.42 -5.87 4.89
CA LEU A 215 18.28 -7.33 4.91
C LEU A 215 17.66 -7.86 3.61
N THR A 216 16.62 -7.20 3.07
CA THR A 216 16.05 -7.55 1.76
C THR A 216 17.08 -7.47 0.65
N ILE A 217 17.84 -6.38 0.56
CA ILE A 217 18.90 -6.21 -0.47
C ILE A 217 19.92 -7.34 -0.37
N LEU A 218 20.34 -7.71 0.85
CA LEU A 218 21.29 -8.79 1.08
C LEU A 218 20.73 -10.15 0.67
N LEU A 219 19.48 -10.44 1.04
CA LEU A 219 18.84 -11.75 0.83
C LEU A 219 18.40 -11.96 -0.62
N LEU A 220 17.90 -10.92 -1.29
CA LEU A 220 17.55 -10.94 -2.70
C LEU A 220 18.76 -10.69 -3.63
N ALA A 221 19.89 -10.28 -3.06
CA ALA A 221 21.08 -9.85 -3.80
C ALA A 221 20.80 -8.75 -4.85
N ASP A 222 19.90 -7.82 -4.51
CA ASP A 222 19.41 -6.80 -5.44
C ASP A 222 19.68 -5.38 -4.95
N ILE A 223 20.71 -4.77 -5.53
CA ILE A 223 21.17 -3.41 -5.17
C ILE A 223 20.19 -2.31 -5.63
N TYR A 224 19.34 -2.59 -6.61
CA TYR A 224 18.38 -1.59 -7.11
C TYR A 224 17.23 -1.33 -6.12
N LEU A 225 17.14 -2.09 -5.02
CA LEU A 225 16.21 -1.82 -3.93
C LEU A 225 16.71 -0.73 -2.95
N ILE A 226 17.95 -0.24 -3.08
CA ILE A 226 18.51 0.84 -2.22
C ILE A 226 17.58 2.05 -2.08
N PRO A 227 16.91 2.56 -3.13
CA PRO A 227 16.02 3.71 -3.00
C PRO A 227 14.90 3.54 -1.95
N LEU A 228 14.46 2.31 -1.68
CA LEU A 228 13.47 2.03 -0.63
C LEU A 228 13.98 2.37 0.77
N ALA A 229 15.30 2.29 1.02
CA ALA A 229 15.89 2.64 2.31
C ALA A 229 15.76 4.14 2.62
N PHE A 230 15.51 4.99 1.62
CA PHE A 230 15.26 6.42 1.81
C PHE A 230 13.78 6.76 2.04
N ALA A 231 12.85 5.81 1.88
CA ALA A 231 11.43 6.02 2.15
C ALA A 231 11.15 6.62 3.55
N PRO A 232 11.78 6.15 4.65
CA PRO A 232 11.57 6.72 5.98
C PRO A 232 12.33 8.04 6.24
N ALA A 233 13.08 8.61 5.28
CA ALA A 233 13.85 9.83 5.50
C ALA A 233 12.97 11.02 5.94
N GLY A 234 11.76 11.14 5.36
CA GLY A 234 10.77 12.16 5.75
C GLY A 234 10.37 12.03 7.23
N PRO A 235 9.75 10.91 7.65
CA PRO A 235 9.41 10.67 9.06
C PRO A 235 10.58 10.88 10.04
N ILE A 236 11.79 10.41 9.71
CA ILE A 236 13.00 10.62 10.54
C ILE A 236 13.30 12.10 10.71
N TYR A 237 13.33 12.86 9.60
CA TYR A 237 13.69 14.27 9.62
C TYR A 237 12.69 15.09 10.44
N VAL A 238 11.40 14.77 10.31
CA VAL A 238 10.31 15.45 10.99
C VAL A 238 10.34 15.20 12.49
N PHE A 239 10.41 13.93 12.87
CA PHE A 239 10.46 13.51 14.26
C PHE A 239 11.89 13.46 14.79
N ARG A 240 12.80 14.31 14.28
CA ARG A 240 14.13 14.51 14.90
C ARG A 240 14.04 15.26 16.24
N ARG A 241 12.94 16.00 16.45
CA ARG A 241 12.62 16.75 17.66
C ARG A 241 11.13 16.53 17.98
N PRO A 242 10.72 16.55 19.26
CA PRO A 242 9.32 16.34 19.66
C PRO A 242 8.53 17.64 19.44
N LYS A 243 8.33 18.02 18.17
CA LYS A 243 7.55 19.18 17.76
C LYS A 243 6.35 18.72 16.94
N VAL A 244 5.28 19.50 17.01
CA VAL A 244 4.10 19.28 16.16
C VAL A 244 4.55 19.36 14.70
N PRO A 245 4.36 18.30 13.91
CA PRO A 245 4.76 18.27 12.51
C PRO A 245 3.90 19.25 11.68
N SER A 246 4.53 19.91 10.70
CA SER A 246 3.82 20.74 9.74
C SER A 246 2.99 19.91 8.75
N PRO A 247 1.82 20.39 8.29
CA PRO A 247 0.98 19.69 7.31
C PRO A 247 1.72 19.24 6.04
N GLY A 248 2.66 20.05 5.53
CA GLY A 248 3.39 19.76 4.28
C GLY A 248 4.29 18.52 4.30
N ILE A 249 4.47 17.87 5.45
CA ILE A 249 5.21 16.61 5.55
C ILE A 249 4.46 15.46 4.87
N LYS A 250 3.12 15.50 4.92
CA LYS A 250 2.22 14.58 4.24
C LYS A 250 2.50 14.58 2.73
N ASP A 251 2.66 15.77 2.16
CA ASP A 251 2.96 15.97 0.74
C ASP A 251 4.34 15.41 0.37
N VAL A 252 5.35 15.57 1.23
CA VAL A 252 6.68 14.99 0.99
C VAL A 252 6.62 13.46 0.92
N GLY A 253 5.88 12.82 1.83
CA GLY A 253 5.70 11.36 1.81
C GLY A 253 5.02 10.87 0.54
N ILE A 254 3.98 11.59 0.09
CA ILE A 254 3.27 11.34 -1.16
C ILE A 254 4.21 11.46 -2.37
N VAL A 255 5.02 12.51 -2.41
CA VAL A 255 6.01 12.72 -3.50
C VAL A 255 7.03 11.58 -3.53
N ILE A 256 7.60 11.20 -2.38
CA ILE A 256 8.55 10.08 -2.30
C ILE A 256 7.92 8.78 -2.79
N GLY A 257 6.68 8.48 -2.37
CA GLY A 257 5.96 7.29 -2.82
C GLY A 257 5.76 7.24 -4.33
N ASN A 258 5.40 8.37 -4.94
CA ASN A 258 5.25 8.47 -6.41
C ASN A 258 6.60 8.37 -7.13
N LEU A 259 7.68 8.94 -6.59
CA LEU A 259 9.02 8.79 -7.15
C LEU A 259 9.48 7.33 -7.15
N LEU A 260 9.24 6.60 -6.05
CA LEU A 260 9.53 5.16 -5.96
C LEU A 260 8.69 4.36 -6.97
N MET A 261 7.40 4.68 -7.11
CA MET A 261 6.54 4.05 -8.12
C MET A 261 7.08 4.22 -9.54
N VAL A 262 7.49 5.44 -9.92
CA VAL A 262 8.11 5.71 -11.24
C VAL A 262 9.44 4.98 -11.38
N TYR A 263 10.28 5.00 -10.35
CA TYR A 263 11.56 4.30 -10.35
C TYR A 263 11.40 2.79 -10.63
N PHE A 264 10.51 2.11 -9.92
CA PHE A 264 10.27 0.68 -10.16
C PHE A 264 9.64 0.41 -11.52
N LEU A 265 8.75 1.28 -11.99
CA LEU A 265 8.21 1.18 -13.34
C LEU A 265 9.33 1.21 -14.39
N VAL A 266 10.30 2.11 -14.26
CA VAL A 266 11.45 2.20 -15.17
C VAL A 266 12.31 0.93 -15.10
N LEU A 267 12.61 0.43 -13.90
CA LEU A 267 13.39 -0.81 -13.75
C LEU A 267 12.73 -2.00 -14.43
N ILE A 268 11.41 -2.15 -14.26
CA ILE A 268 10.64 -3.24 -14.87
C ILE A 268 10.61 -3.13 -16.41
N LEU A 269 10.61 -1.91 -16.96
CA LEU A 269 10.60 -1.69 -18.41
C LEU A 269 11.99 -1.85 -19.05
N GLN A 270 13.06 -1.84 -18.26
CA GLN A 270 14.44 -2.04 -18.72
C GLN A 270 14.89 -3.51 -18.70
N GLY A 271 14.32 -4.31 -17.80
CA GLY A 271 14.57 -5.75 -17.66
C GLY A 271 13.68 -6.60 -18.56
#